data_AF-A0A5N5QK89-F1
#
_entry.id   AF-A0A5N5QK89-F1
#
_cell.length_a   1.000
_cell.length_b   1.000
_cell.length_c   1.000
_cell.angle_alpha   90.00
_cell.angle_beta   90.00
_cell.angle_gamma   90.00
#
_symmetry.space_group_name_H-M   'P 1'
#
loop_
_entity.id
_entity.type
_entity.pdbx_description
1 polymer ?
#
loop_
_entity_poly.entity_id
_entity_poly.type
_entity_poly.pdbx_seq_one_letter_code
_entity_poly.pdbx_strand_id
1 'polypeptide(L)'
;MLEARVGPTGTVRWTPNFGSDINLGTSPASVVNLEGFGGNVHRFPFHIFFRRSFMNDGSQINECITSLTQGRAAHPWAGDVVVLKFHGSRREKYRDFELTDLAAIAHFFMYYPNIS
;
A
#
# COMPACT_ATOMS: atom_id res chain seq x y z
N MET A 1 14.00 4.02 -8.60
CA MET A 1 13.82 4.79 -9.86
C MET A 1 12.32 4.88 -10.14
N LEU A 2 11.77 5.99 -10.65
CA LEU A 2 10.35 6.07 -11.03
C LEU A 2 10.19 5.63 -12.50
N GLU A 3 9.14 4.90 -12.81
CA GLU A 3 8.81 4.52 -14.19
C GLU A 3 7.49 5.16 -14.63
N ALA A 4 7.50 5.72 -15.83
CA ALA A 4 6.31 6.25 -16.48
C ALA A 4 5.61 5.13 -17.24
N ARG A 5 4.33 4.89 -16.93
CA ARG A 5 3.46 4.02 -17.74
C ARG A 5 2.41 4.89 -18.43
N VAL A 6 2.41 4.86 -19.75
CA VAL A 6 1.44 5.61 -20.57
C VAL A 6 0.18 4.74 -20.71
N GLY A 7 -0.95 5.24 -20.21
CA GLY A 7 -2.25 4.60 -20.40
C GLY A 7 -2.78 4.82 -21.83
N PRO A 8 -3.78 4.03 -22.26
CA PRO A 8 -4.38 4.14 -23.60
C PRO A 8 -4.95 5.53 -23.92
N THR A 9 -5.28 6.30 -22.88
CA THR A 9 -5.85 7.65 -22.94
C THR A 9 -4.79 8.76 -22.94
N GLY A 10 -3.49 8.41 -23.03
CA GLY A 10 -2.39 9.38 -22.92
C GLY A 10 -2.07 9.82 -21.48
N THR A 11 -2.78 9.28 -20.48
CA THR A 11 -2.51 9.57 -19.07
C THR A 11 -1.20 8.90 -18.65
N VAL A 12 -0.20 9.69 -18.26
CA VAL A 12 1.06 9.16 -17.70
C VAL A 12 0.84 8.85 -16.23
N ARG A 13 0.90 7.56 -15.87
CA ARG A 13 0.89 7.11 -14.48
C ARG A 13 2.32 6.82 -14.05
N TRP A 14 2.80 7.57 -13.07
CA TRP A 14 4.10 7.30 -12.43
C TRP A 14 3.92 6.17 -11.42
N THR A 15 4.67 5.09 -11.60
CA THR A 15 4.76 4.00 -10.63
C THR A 15 6.20 3.86 -10.14
N PRO A 16 6.43 3.67 -8.84
CA PRO A 16 7.76 3.31 -8.36
C PRO A 16 8.23 2.02 -9.02
N ASN A 17 9.48 1.99 -9.46
CA ASN A 17 10.17 0.74 -9.80
C ASN A 17 10.84 0.23 -8.52
N PHE A 18 10.39 -0.94 -8.05
CA PHE A 18 10.86 -1.59 -6.83
C PHE A 18 12.03 -2.55 -7.06
N GLY A 19 12.54 -2.64 -8.28
CA GLY A 19 13.65 -3.53 -8.64
C GLY A 19 13.31 -5.00 -8.49
N SER A 20 14.35 -5.82 -8.33
CA SER A 20 14.25 -7.26 -8.05
C SER A 20 14.08 -7.59 -6.56
N ASP A 21 14.31 -6.61 -5.68
CA ASP A 21 14.37 -6.83 -4.23
C ASP A 21 12.98 -6.96 -3.60
N ILE A 22 11.95 -6.41 -4.26
CA ILE A 22 10.56 -6.49 -3.82
C ILE A 22 9.76 -7.31 -4.85
N ASN A 23 9.19 -8.41 -4.40
CA ASN A 23 8.41 -9.31 -5.23
C ASN A 23 6.90 -9.07 -5.10
N LEU A 24 6.40 -8.06 -5.82
CA LEU A 24 4.96 -7.77 -5.90
C LEU A 24 4.22 -8.60 -6.98
N GLY A 25 4.87 -9.61 -7.55
CA GLY A 25 4.36 -10.43 -8.65
C GLY A 25 4.32 -9.69 -9.99
N THR A 26 3.89 -10.38 -11.04
CA THR A 26 3.93 -9.87 -12.43
C THR A 26 2.99 -8.68 -12.68
N SER A 27 1.93 -8.56 -11.87
CA SER A 27 0.95 -7.49 -11.98
C SER A 27 0.48 -7.05 -10.58
N PRO A 28 1.25 -6.19 -9.89
CA PRO A 28 0.88 -5.70 -8.57
C PRO A 28 -0.49 -5.02 -8.58
N ALA A 29 -1.22 -5.20 -7.47
CA ALA A 29 -2.34 -4.35 -7.12
C ALA A 29 -1.82 -3.10 -6.39
N SER A 30 -2.57 -2.00 -6.48
CA SER A 30 -2.27 -0.78 -5.74
C SER A 30 -3.55 -0.10 -5.28
N VAL A 31 -3.52 0.48 -4.07
CA VAL A 31 -4.63 1.22 -3.45
C VAL A 31 -4.08 2.52 -2.87
N VAL A 32 -4.84 3.61 -3.00
CA VAL A 32 -4.55 4.86 -2.30
C VAL A 32 -5.46 4.94 -1.08
N ASN A 33 -4.91 4.75 0.12
CA ASN A 33 -5.65 4.92 1.36
C ASN A 33 -5.80 6.41 1.68
N LEU A 34 -7.01 6.93 1.53
CA LEU A 34 -7.37 8.30 1.87
C LEU A 34 -7.83 8.44 3.33
N GLU A 35 -8.19 7.33 3.97
CA GLU A 35 -8.87 7.33 5.26
C GLU A 35 -7.90 7.09 6.40
N GLY A 36 -7.93 8.02 7.35
CA GLY A 36 -7.27 7.91 8.62
C GLY A 36 -8.16 7.34 9.71
N PHE A 37 -7.53 7.12 10.86
CA PHE A 37 -8.20 6.63 12.05
C PHE A 37 -9.35 7.58 12.47
N GLY A 38 -10.54 7.05 12.67
CA GLY A 38 -11.73 7.81 13.10
C GLY A 38 -12.43 8.61 11.99
N GLY A 39 -12.27 8.23 10.71
CA GLY A 39 -13.03 8.81 9.59
C GLY A 39 -12.47 10.14 9.03
N ASN A 40 -11.33 10.60 9.56
CA ASN A 40 -10.67 11.80 9.05
C ASN A 40 -9.88 11.48 7.77
N VAL A 41 -9.97 12.34 6.75
CA VAL A 41 -9.15 12.22 5.54
C VAL A 41 -7.70 12.53 5.87
N HIS A 42 -6.79 11.67 5.43
CA HIS A 42 -5.36 11.95 5.52
C HIS A 42 -4.99 13.18 4.69
N ARG A 43 -4.36 14.18 5.34
CA ARG A 43 -3.72 15.29 4.61
C ARG A 43 -2.68 14.77 3.60
N PHE A 44 -2.05 13.65 3.92
CA PHE A 44 -1.05 12.96 3.12
C PHE A 44 -1.37 11.46 3.05
N PRO A 45 -2.12 11.01 2.02
CA PRO A 45 -2.59 9.63 1.93
C PRO A 45 -1.46 8.64 1.65
N PHE A 46 -1.73 7.34 1.83
CA PHE A 46 -0.77 6.27 1.58
C PHE A 46 -1.05 5.58 0.25
N HIS A 47 0.00 5.31 -0.53
CA HIS A 47 -0.05 4.46 -1.72
C HIS A 47 0.50 3.10 -1.35
N ILE A 48 -0.35 2.08 -1.40
CA ILE A 48 -0.05 0.74 -0.92
C ILE A 48 -0.03 -0.19 -2.13
N PHE A 49 1.06 -0.94 -2.28
CA PHE A 49 1.28 -1.90 -3.35
C PHE A 49 1.46 -3.29 -2.77
N PHE A 50 0.82 -4.27 -3.40
CA PHE A 50 0.82 -5.65 -2.93
C PHE A 50 0.57 -6.60 -4.10
N ARG A 51 0.90 -7.88 -3.91
CA ARG A 51 0.61 -8.93 -4.88
C ARG A 51 -0.89 -9.09 -5.06
N ARG A 52 -1.42 -9.11 -6.28
CA ARG A 52 -2.88 -9.27 -6.50
C ARG A 52 -3.40 -10.64 -6.01
N SER A 53 -2.55 -11.66 -6.11
CA SER A 53 -2.85 -13.06 -5.76
C SER A 53 -2.45 -13.44 -4.34
N PHE A 54 -2.22 -12.47 -3.45
CA PHE A 54 -1.65 -12.72 -2.12
C PHE A 54 -2.45 -13.72 -1.27
N MET A 55 -3.74 -13.93 -1.54
CA MET A 55 -4.58 -14.87 -0.79
C MET A 55 -4.50 -16.32 -1.30
N ASN A 56 -4.01 -16.54 -2.53
CA ASN A 56 -4.17 -17.83 -3.21
C ASN A 56 -2.95 -18.32 -4.00
N ASP A 57 -1.83 -17.59 -3.99
CA ASP A 57 -0.61 -17.99 -4.70
C ASP A 57 0.40 -18.78 -3.85
N GLY A 58 0.08 -19.06 -2.58
CA GLY A 58 0.96 -19.81 -1.67
C GLY A 58 2.18 -19.03 -1.18
N SER A 59 2.21 -17.71 -1.36
CA SER A 59 3.26 -16.86 -0.78
C SER A 59 3.29 -16.96 0.75
N GLN A 60 4.46 -16.72 1.34
CA GLN A 60 4.61 -16.67 2.79
C GLN A 60 3.83 -15.50 3.40
N ILE A 61 3.21 -15.72 4.55
CA ILE A 61 2.53 -14.67 5.32
C ILE A 61 3.50 -13.53 5.64
N ASN A 62 3.01 -12.30 5.50
CA ASN A 62 3.76 -11.10 5.82
C ASN A 62 3.77 -10.89 7.35
N GLU A 63 4.82 -11.35 8.01
CA GLU A 63 4.95 -11.26 9.47
C GLU A 63 4.98 -9.82 9.99
N CYS A 64 5.43 -8.86 9.18
CA CYS A 64 5.39 -7.44 9.56
C CYS A 64 3.94 -6.97 9.71
N ILE A 65 3.05 -7.37 8.81
CA ILE A 65 1.62 -7.05 8.92
C ILE A 65 0.99 -7.81 10.08
N THR A 66 1.33 -9.09 10.28
CA THR A 66 0.88 -9.87 11.44
C THR A 66 1.27 -9.18 12.75
N SER A 67 2.52 -8.76 12.88
CA SER A 67 3.03 -8.04 14.07
C SER A 67 2.38 -6.68 14.25
N LEU A 68 2.32 -5.87 13.18
CA LEU A 68 1.71 -4.53 13.17
C LEU A 68 0.24 -4.56 13.57
N THR A 69 -0.49 -5.60 13.16
CA THR A 69 -1.92 -5.75 13.44
C THR A 69 -2.22 -6.66 14.63
N GLN A 70 -1.20 -7.18 15.32
CA GLN A 70 -1.36 -8.16 16.40
C GLN A 70 -2.24 -9.36 15.98
N GLY A 71 -2.09 -9.82 14.74
CA GLY A 71 -2.85 -10.92 14.16
C GLY A 71 -4.31 -10.60 13.79
N ARG A 72 -4.72 -9.32 13.82
CA ARG A 72 -6.11 -8.87 13.55
C ARG A 72 -6.33 -8.33 12.13
N ALA A 73 -5.41 -8.60 11.21
CA ALA A 73 -5.59 -8.20 9.82
C ALA A 73 -6.84 -8.87 9.21
N ALA A 74 -7.59 -8.14 8.38
CA ALA A 74 -8.79 -8.65 7.72
C ALA A 74 -8.52 -9.82 6.75
N HIS A 75 -7.28 -9.90 6.26
CA HIS A 75 -6.84 -10.91 5.31
C HIS A 75 -5.49 -11.50 5.72
N PRO A 76 -5.19 -12.73 5.29
CA PRO A 76 -3.86 -13.33 5.44
C PRO A 76 -2.90 -12.70 4.43
N TRP A 77 -2.51 -11.44 4.65
CA TRP A 77 -1.59 -10.72 3.77
C TRP A 77 -0.29 -11.50 3.61
N ALA A 78 0.07 -11.82 2.37
CA ALA A 78 1.21 -12.64 2.03
C ALA A 78 2.11 -11.98 0.98
N GLY A 79 3.40 -12.29 1.03
CA GLY A 79 4.44 -11.69 0.21
C GLY A 79 4.73 -10.24 0.57
N ASP A 80 5.48 -9.58 -0.31
CA ASP A 80 5.92 -8.21 -0.07
C ASP A 80 4.78 -7.21 -0.21
N VAL A 81 4.82 -6.20 0.65
CA VAL A 81 3.92 -5.06 0.62
C VAL A 81 4.75 -3.80 0.75
N VAL A 82 4.49 -2.83 -0.12
CA VAL A 82 5.15 -1.53 -0.09
C VAL A 82 4.12 -0.46 0.20
N VAL A 83 4.35 0.30 1.26
CA VAL A 83 3.53 1.45 1.65
C VAL A 83 4.37 2.70 1.42
N LEU A 84 3.84 3.68 0.69
CA LEU A 84 4.49 4.97 0.46
C LEU A 84 3.58 6.11 0.90
N LYS A 85 4.09 7.09 1.66
CA LYS A 85 3.33 8.26 2.09
C LYS A 85 3.44 9.37 1.06
N PHE A 86 2.31 9.79 0.48
CA PHE A 86 2.31 10.92 -0.46
C PHE A 86 2.73 12.23 0.21
N HIS A 87 3.25 13.14 -0.60
CA HIS A 87 3.57 14.50 -0.20
C HIS A 87 3.18 15.50 -1.30
N GLY A 88 2.92 16.75 -0.90
CA GLY A 88 2.42 17.80 -1.78
C GLY A 88 0.93 17.68 -2.10
N SER A 89 0.35 18.75 -2.65
CA SER A 89 -1.08 18.84 -2.97
C SER A 89 -1.52 17.93 -4.13
N ARG A 90 -0.57 17.51 -4.96
CA ARG A 90 -0.80 16.73 -6.19
C ARG A 90 -0.40 15.26 -6.08
N ARG A 91 0.06 14.79 -4.90
CA ARG A 91 0.48 13.39 -4.67
C ARG A 91 1.57 12.92 -5.66
N GLU A 92 2.48 13.83 -6.00
CA GLU A 92 3.53 13.61 -6.99
C GLU A 92 4.88 13.26 -6.37
N LYS A 93 4.98 13.37 -5.04
CA LYS A 93 6.18 13.06 -4.26
C LYS A 93 5.82 12.12 -3.13
N TYR A 94 6.83 11.44 -2.59
CA TYR A 94 6.74 10.69 -1.36
C TYR A 94 7.61 11.35 -0.29
N ARG A 95 7.28 11.10 0.98
CA ARG A 95 8.09 11.50 2.13
C ARG A 95 8.25 10.32 3.09
N ASP A 96 9.20 10.46 3.99
CA ASP A 96 9.44 9.46 5.03
C ASP A 96 8.24 9.33 5.98
N PHE A 97 8.07 8.12 6.50
CA PHE A 97 7.08 7.80 7.52
C PHE A 97 7.47 8.40 8.87
N GLU A 98 6.45 8.79 9.61
CA GLU A 98 6.54 9.13 11.02
C GLU A 98 5.92 7.99 11.84
N LEU A 99 6.33 7.82 13.10
CA LEU A 99 5.77 6.79 13.98
C LEU A 99 4.23 6.90 14.12
N THR A 100 3.69 8.11 13.99
CA THR A 100 2.25 8.41 14.00
C THR A 100 1.49 7.79 12.83
N ASP A 101 2.17 7.47 11.72
CA ASP A 101 1.55 6.86 10.55
C ASP A 101 1.25 5.37 10.76
N LEU A 102 1.96 4.69 11.66
CA LEU A 102 1.82 3.25 11.89
C LEU A 102 0.40 2.87 12.29
N ALA A 103 -0.27 3.68 13.10
CA ALA A 103 -1.66 3.43 13.51
C ALA A 103 -2.63 3.45 12.31
N ALA A 104 -2.41 4.35 11.36
CA ALA A 104 -3.24 4.44 10.16
C ALA A 104 -2.99 3.27 9.19
N ILE A 105 -1.73 2.84 9.06
CA ILE A 105 -1.36 1.68 8.24
C ILE A 105 -1.92 0.39 8.85
N ALA A 106 -1.82 0.24 10.17
CA ALA A 106 -2.41 -0.89 10.89
C ALA A 106 -3.92 -0.93 10.68
N HIS A 107 -4.61 0.21 10.82
CA HIS A 107 -6.04 0.33 10.56
C HIS A 107 -6.39 -0.11 9.14
N PHE A 108 -5.64 0.33 8.13
CA PHE A 108 -5.85 -0.13 6.75
C PHE A 108 -5.85 -1.67 6.64
N PHE A 109 -4.83 -2.35 7.18
CA PHE A 109 -4.73 -3.81 7.09
C PHE A 109 -5.79 -4.56 7.93
N MET A 110 -6.29 -3.94 9.00
CA MET A 110 -7.36 -4.50 9.82
C MET A 110 -8.74 -4.44 9.17
N TYR A 111 -8.99 -3.50 8.26
CA TYR A 111 -10.33 -3.23 7.74
C TYR A 111 -10.47 -3.30 6.22
N TYR A 112 -9.38 -3.38 5.44
CA TYR A 112 -9.49 -3.51 3.98
C TYR A 112 -10.18 -4.82 3.54
N PRO A 113 -11.05 -4.83 2.51
CA PRO A 113 -11.72 -3.70 1.83
C PRO A 113 -13.03 -3.30 2.53
N ASN A 114 -13.34 -3.94 3.66
CA ASN A 114 -14.52 -3.73 4.51
C ASN A 114 -14.42 -2.40 5.26
N ILE A 115 -14.33 -1.32 4.50
CA ILE A 115 -14.52 0.03 5.01
C ILE A 115 -16.03 0.18 5.24
N SER A 116 -16.46 0.17 6.51
CA SER A 116 -17.84 0.40 6.94
C SER A 116 -18.17 1.88 7.00
#